data_AF-A0A3E1Y6Y7-F1
#
_entry.id   AF-A0A3E1Y6Y7-F1
#
_cell.length_a   1.000
_cell.length_b   1.000
_cell.length_c   1.000
_cell.angle_alpha   90.00
_cell.angle_beta   90.00
_cell.angle_gamma   90.00
#
_symmetry.space_group_name_H-M   'P 1'
#
loop_
_entity.id
_entity.type
_entity.pdbx_description
1 polymer ?
#
loop_
_entity_poly.entity_id
_entity_poly.type
_entity_poly.pdbx_seq_one_letter_code
_entity_poly.pdbx_strand_id
1 'polypeptide(L)'
;MLTRRKYLYFLFFIATLHLQQYAFAQAELAPWGNITGVRIEGQLFPFETKLTLMQKDGSRISTGKELQRPIYKRMDDFQEVTTELKGINIVERLKSDNRGTNTVSITAIAKSALKADGLFWAIKIPDNATVNINGKLVSDLETFFSTIPVRQISYKTNQQEAIINFENGAVLHAGKHELLISIHTGDFEGNDSVSSRFTFGVTGKVDTSPVELNVSQASKGNVFDGFGGNFRLQNSKTDPQVIQYCLENMRVAWGRVEMPWRFWQPAITDQPLRKTKEELHPSVKAAMEMAQTLHEKGMPIVLSAWSAPAWAVIGEPKFSPGPDGVWGNPLNNEHTSEIYKSIADYVEYLKKEYNVTVDYFSFNESDLGINIRQTAAEHAALIKGLGAYFEKRGLKTKLLLGDNSDATTYSFINAAINDPATHPYIGAVSFHSWRGWEQSTLEKWAAAAKKISKPLIVGEGSIDAQAWGYPAIFEEPTYALEEINLYIRLLNICKPASILQWQLTADYSPLAGGGVFGDQRPLQPTQRFWNLKQLASTPAGLRALAATSSKSAVTIAALANENKVVVHLVNNGATRKAVLKGLPANTKSLKVLVTSQGKHMEELTSIPVRNGKVELSLAARTFTTLISP
;
A
#
# COMPACT_ATOMS: atom_id res chain seq x y z
N MET A 1 9.19 5.88 71.03
CA MET A 1 9.91 5.02 70.06
C MET A 1 8.98 4.24 69.11
N LEU A 2 7.75 4.71 68.82
CA LEU A 2 6.80 3.98 67.96
C LEU A 2 6.19 4.79 66.79
N THR A 3 6.69 6.00 66.52
CA THR A 3 6.12 6.91 65.50
C THR A 3 7.07 7.24 64.34
N ARG A 4 8.33 6.80 64.38
CA ARG A 4 9.30 6.99 63.27
C ARG A 4 9.40 5.83 62.28
N ARG A 5 8.81 4.66 62.57
CA ARG A 5 8.88 3.47 61.70
C ARG A 5 7.80 3.40 60.60
N LYS A 6 6.70 4.18 60.68
CA LYS A 6 5.63 4.13 59.68
C LYS A 6 5.88 5.00 58.42
N TYR A 7 6.75 5.99 58.51
CA TYR A 7 7.07 6.86 57.37
C TYR A 7 8.19 6.31 56.47
N LEU A 8 9.02 5.38 56.96
CA LEU A 8 10.06 4.75 56.14
C LEU A 8 9.49 3.69 55.18
N TYR A 9 8.42 2.99 55.57
CA TYR A 9 7.76 2.01 54.68
C TYR A 9 6.87 2.65 53.62
N PHE A 10 6.36 3.86 53.83
CA PHE A 10 5.57 4.57 52.83
C PHE A 10 6.44 5.25 51.76
N LEU A 11 7.66 5.68 52.12
CA LEU A 11 8.65 6.18 51.17
C LEU A 11 9.35 5.07 50.38
N PHE A 12 9.46 3.85 50.94
CA PHE A 12 10.00 2.70 50.20
C PHE A 12 8.99 2.07 49.21
N PHE A 13 7.68 2.28 49.42
CA PHE A 13 6.64 1.82 48.51
C PHE A 13 6.40 2.76 47.32
N ILE A 14 6.81 4.03 47.43
CA ILE A 14 6.75 5.01 46.32
C ILE A 14 8.06 5.01 45.51
N ALA A 15 9.18 4.56 46.07
CA ALA A 15 10.47 4.48 45.37
C ALA A 15 10.72 3.15 44.61
N THR A 16 9.83 2.15 44.73
CA THR A 16 9.93 0.85 44.03
C THR A 16 8.79 0.60 43.02
N LEU A 17 7.92 1.58 42.81
CA LEU A 17 6.94 1.62 41.72
C LEU A 17 7.43 2.40 40.48
N HIS A 18 8.76 2.51 40.31
CA HIS A 18 9.37 2.45 38.98
C HIS A 18 9.49 0.99 38.54
N LEU A 19 8.39 0.24 38.63
CA LEU A 19 8.15 -0.78 37.62
C LEU A 19 8.04 0.03 36.34
N GLN A 20 9.11 0.03 35.54
CA GLN A 20 9.00 0.29 34.12
C GLN A 20 7.82 -0.57 33.67
N GLN A 21 6.65 0.04 33.49
CA GLN A 21 5.67 -0.53 32.58
C GLN A 21 6.44 -0.57 31.27
N TYR A 22 7.05 -1.72 30.99
CA TYR A 22 7.65 -1.96 29.69
C TYR A 22 6.47 -1.86 28.75
N ALA A 23 6.35 -0.69 28.13
CA ALA A 23 5.42 -0.47 27.05
C ALA A 23 5.63 -1.62 26.07
N PHE A 24 4.53 -2.26 25.66
CA PHE A 24 4.56 -3.40 24.75
C PHE A 24 5.35 -2.98 23.51
N ALA A 25 6.59 -3.48 23.39
CA ALA A 25 7.47 -3.11 22.31
C ALA A 25 7.43 -4.22 21.25
N GLN A 26 7.05 -3.87 20.03
CA GLN A 26 6.86 -4.84 18.96
C GLN A 26 7.69 -4.42 17.75
N ALA A 27 8.62 -5.26 17.35
CA ALA A 27 9.38 -5.05 16.14
C ALA A 27 8.52 -5.33 14.90
N GLU A 28 8.77 -4.59 13.83
CA GLU A 28 8.08 -4.73 12.54
C GLU A 28 9.00 -5.41 11.54
N LEU A 29 8.70 -6.65 11.16
CA LEU A 29 9.34 -7.35 10.03
C LEU A 29 8.55 -7.15 8.75
N ALA A 30 9.20 -6.63 7.71
CA ALA A 30 8.64 -6.57 6.37
C ALA A 30 8.65 -7.96 5.70
N PRO A 31 7.71 -8.26 4.79
CA PRO A 31 7.61 -9.57 4.12
C PRO A 31 8.87 -10.06 3.38
N TRP A 32 9.79 -9.16 3.05
CA TRP A 32 11.06 -9.48 2.38
C TRP A 32 12.26 -9.65 3.33
N GLY A 33 12.07 -9.63 4.65
CA GLY A 33 13.11 -9.94 5.63
C GLY A 33 13.90 -8.72 6.14
N ASN A 34 13.28 -7.55 6.14
CA ASN A 34 13.90 -6.34 6.67
C ASN A 34 13.09 -5.88 7.88
N ILE A 35 13.74 -5.73 9.03
CA ILE A 35 13.13 -5.06 10.18
C ILE A 35 13.12 -3.57 9.86
N THR A 36 11.98 -2.91 10.07
CA THR A 36 11.82 -1.47 9.79
C THR A 36 11.90 -0.63 11.07
N GLY A 37 11.57 -1.22 12.21
CA GLY A 37 11.68 -0.56 13.50
C GLY A 37 11.01 -1.31 14.63
N VAL A 38 10.96 -0.65 15.79
CA VAL A 38 10.28 -1.14 16.99
C VAL A 38 9.22 -0.13 17.40
N ARG A 39 7.97 -0.59 17.51
CA ARG A 39 6.89 0.23 18.05
C ARG A 39 6.92 0.21 19.57
N ILE A 40 6.86 1.38 20.19
CA ILE A 40 6.72 1.56 21.64
C ILE A 40 5.53 2.51 21.85
N GLU A 41 4.49 2.05 22.55
CA GLU A 41 3.22 2.78 22.73
C GLU A 41 2.61 3.28 21.41
N GLY A 42 2.87 2.55 20.32
CA GLY A 42 2.42 2.86 18.97
C GLY A 42 3.32 3.78 18.16
N GLN A 43 4.29 4.48 18.76
CA GLN A 43 5.31 5.21 18.02
C GLN A 43 6.35 4.24 17.46
N LEU A 44 6.61 4.30 16.15
CA LEU A 44 7.68 3.55 15.51
C LEU A 44 9.02 4.25 15.73
N PHE A 45 9.96 3.55 16.36
CA PHE A 45 11.36 3.95 16.47
C PHE A 45 12.16 3.20 15.39
N PRO A 46 12.83 3.89 14.46
CA PRO A 46 13.57 3.25 13.38
C PRO A 46 14.63 2.28 13.87
N PHE A 47 14.64 1.07 13.33
CA PHE A 47 15.70 0.07 13.52
C PHE A 47 15.69 -0.75 12.24
N GLU A 48 16.49 -0.30 11.27
CA GLU A 48 16.44 -0.81 9.91
C GLU A 48 17.50 -1.90 9.70
N THR A 49 17.06 -3.07 9.22
CA THR A 49 17.96 -4.18 8.89
C THR A 49 17.75 -4.68 7.47
N LYS A 50 18.75 -5.37 6.95
CA LYS A 50 18.65 -6.19 5.74
C LYS A 50 19.65 -7.34 5.80
N LEU A 51 19.39 -8.40 5.07
CA LEU A 51 20.37 -9.45 4.83
C LEU A 51 21.14 -9.10 3.57
N THR A 52 22.47 -9.16 3.61
CA THR A 52 23.36 -8.78 2.51
C THR A 52 24.37 -9.88 2.23
N LEU A 53 24.34 -10.42 1.01
CA LEU A 53 25.38 -11.26 0.45
C LEU A 53 26.43 -10.36 -0.23
N MET A 54 27.67 -10.40 0.26
CA MET A 54 28.79 -9.73 -0.39
C MET A 54 29.52 -10.69 -1.31
N GLN A 55 29.70 -10.29 -2.56
CA GLN A 55 30.37 -11.07 -3.59
C GLN A 55 31.86 -10.71 -3.67
N LYS A 56 32.68 -11.62 -4.22
CA LYS A 56 34.14 -11.46 -4.38
C LYS A 56 34.54 -10.26 -5.24
N ASP A 57 33.65 -9.80 -6.12
CA ASP A 57 33.85 -8.62 -6.96
C ASP A 57 33.47 -7.30 -6.26
N GLY A 58 33.12 -7.37 -4.96
CA GLY A 58 32.70 -6.22 -4.15
C GLY A 58 31.23 -5.85 -4.29
N SER A 59 30.49 -6.48 -5.21
CA SER A 59 29.06 -6.21 -5.36
C SER A 59 28.22 -6.82 -4.23
N ARG A 60 27.04 -6.24 -3.98
CA ARG A 60 26.16 -6.61 -2.86
C ARG A 60 24.77 -6.98 -3.38
N ILE A 61 24.26 -8.10 -2.90
CA ILE A 61 22.86 -8.51 -3.13
C ILE A 61 22.17 -8.49 -1.77
N SER A 62 21.12 -7.70 -1.61
CA SER A 62 20.43 -7.55 -0.32
C SER A 62 18.94 -7.82 -0.40
N THR A 63 18.36 -8.24 0.73
CA THR A 63 16.90 -8.30 0.88
C THR A 63 16.27 -6.91 0.76
N GLY A 64 15.10 -6.85 0.11
CA GLY A 64 14.40 -5.60 -0.13
C GLY A 64 13.06 -5.81 -0.83
N LYS A 65 12.18 -4.82 -0.70
CA LYS A 65 10.86 -4.81 -1.32
C LYS A 65 10.99 -5.10 -2.81
N GLU A 66 10.25 -6.11 -3.29
CA GLU A 66 10.14 -6.49 -4.70
C GLU A 66 11.44 -6.99 -5.37
N LEU A 67 12.54 -7.10 -4.63
CA LEU A 67 13.81 -7.63 -5.11
C LEU A 67 13.88 -9.16 -5.04
N GLN A 68 12.97 -9.78 -4.28
CA GLN A 68 12.87 -11.23 -4.10
C GLN A 68 11.43 -11.71 -4.27
N ARG A 69 11.24 -13.03 -4.21
CA ARG A 69 9.94 -13.72 -4.11
C ARG A 69 9.83 -14.42 -2.75
N PRO A 70 9.70 -13.67 -1.64
CA PRO A 70 9.69 -14.26 -0.31
C PRO A 70 8.35 -14.93 0.01
N ILE A 71 8.38 -15.84 0.98
CA ILE A 71 7.19 -16.34 1.66
C ILE A 71 7.18 -15.72 3.06
N TYR A 72 6.12 -14.98 3.37
CA TYR A 72 5.90 -14.40 4.69
C TYR A 72 4.80 -15.15 5.44
N LYS A 73 5.03 -15.41 6.73
CA LYS A 73 4.05 -16.02 7.63
C LYS A 73 4.00 -15.26 8.95
N ARG A 74 2.79 -15.10 9.47
CA ARG A 74 2.52 -14.68 10.85
C ARG A 74 2.01 -15.87 11.63
N MET A 75 2.68 -16.18 12.72
CA MET A 75 2.21 -17.05 13.79
C MET A 75 2.01 -16.19 15.04
N ASP A 76 1.21 -16.67 16.01
CA ASP A 76 0.76 -15.87 17.15
C ASP A 76 1.89 -15.09 17.85
N ASP A 77 3.07 -15.72 18.01
CA ASP A 77 4.20 -15.16 18.73
C ASP A 77 5.42 -14.83 17.85
N PHE A 78 5.41 -15.09 16.53
CA PHE A 78 6.53 -14.73 15.65
C PHE A 78 6.15 -14.50 14.19
N GLN A 79 7.02 -13.75 13.51
CA GLN A 79 7.00 -13.55 12.06
C GLN A 79 8.11 -14.40 11.44
N GLU A 80 7.84 -15.02 10.29
CA GLU A 80 8.83 -15.77 9.52
C GLU A 80 8.85 -15.29 8.08
N VAL A 81 10.05 -15.05 7.56
CA VAL A 81 10.31 -14.80 6.15
C VAL A 81 11.23 -15.90 5.63
N THR A 82 10.78 -16.61 4.60
CA THR A 82 11.65 -17.47 3.79
C THR A 82 11.96 -16.75 2.48
N THR A 83 13.23 -16.58 2.15
CA THR A 83 13.69 -15.89 0.93
C THR A 83 14.93 -16.55 0.35
N GLU A 84 15.40 -16.11 -0.81
CA GLU A 84 16.62 -16.60 -1.45
C GLU A 84 17.50 -15.45 -1.92
N LEU A 85 18.81 -15.54 -1.65
CA LEU A 85 19.83 -14.68 -2.23
C LEU A 85 20.86 -15.53 -2.98
N LYS A 86 20.84 -15.49 -4.32
CA LYS A 86 21.82 -16.13 -5.21
C LYS A 86 22.10 -17.61 -4.86
N GLY A 87 21.06 -18.43 -4.69
CA GLY A 87 21.20 -19.85 -4.34
C GLY A 87 21.36 -20.14 -2.85
N ILE A 88 21.36 -19.12 -1.98
CA ILE A 88 21.28 -19.30 -0.52
C ILE A 88 19.83 -19.13 -0.09
N ASN A 89 19.22 -20.22 0.36
CA ASN A 89 17.91 -20.19 1.02
C ASN A 89 18.06 -19.63 2.43
N ILE A 90 17.27 -18.64 2.80
CA ILE A 90 17.32 -18.00 4.11
C ILE A 90 15.95 -18.05 4.76
N VAL A 91 15.92 -18.45 6.03
CA VAL A 91 14.76 -18.36 6.93
C VAL A 91 15.10 -17.39 8.04
N GLU A 92 14.40 -16.26 8.09
CA GLU A 92 14.49 -15.27 9.16
C GLU A 92 13.24 -15.34 10.02
N ARG A 93 13.41 -15.42 11.34
CA ARG A 93 12.33 -15.41 12.33
C ARG A 93 12.51 -14.26 13.29
N LEU A 94 11.47 -13.44 13.44
CA LEU A 94 11.41 -12.36 14.42
C LEU A 94 10.36 -12.67 15.49
N LYS A 95 10.78 -12.63 16.76
CA LYS A 95 9.92 -12.78 17.93
C LYS A 95 10.10 -11.60 18.88
N SER A 96 9.02 -10.94 19.25
CA SER A 96 9.01 -9.90 20.30
C SER A 96 8.50 -10.48 21.61
N ASP A 97 9.18 -10.19 22.72
CA ASP A 97 8.70 -10.53 24.05
C ASP A 97 7.97 -9.37 24.73
N ASN A 98 7.33 -9.65 25.87
CA ASN A 98 6.58 -8.65 26.64
C ASN A 98 7.47 -7.67 27.43
N ARG A 99 8.80 -7.82 27.40
CA ARG A 99 9.78 -6.94 28.06
C ARG A 99 10.42 -5.97 27.08
N GLY A 100 10.00 -6.00 25.82
CA GLY A 100 10.52 -5.19 24.73
C GLY A 100 11.86 -5.67 24.18
N THR A 101 12.24 -6.92 24.47
CA THR A 101 13.35 -7.59 23.82
C THR A 101 12.85 -8.34 22.59
N ASN A 102 13.55 -8.16 21.48
CA ASN A 102 13.24 -8.80 20.22
C ASN A 102 14.34 -9.79 19.90
N THR A 103 13.97 -10.99 19.45
CA THR A 103 14.90 -12.03 19.00
C THR A 103 14.78 -12.21 17.50
N VAL A 104 15.91 -12.18 16.81
CA VAL A 104 16.03 -12.55 15.39
C VAL A 104 16.82 -13.84 15.31
N SER A 105 16.28 -14.83 14.62
CA SER A 105 16.98 -16.06 14.27
C SER A 105 17.06 -16.15 12.75
N ILE A 106 18.26 -16.34 12.21
CA ILE A 106 18.50 -16.46 10.78
C ILE A 106 19.18 -17.80 10.53
N THR A 107 18.58 -18.62 9.67
CA THR A 107 19.18 -19.85 9.16
C THR A 107 19.39 -19.68 7.65
N ALA A 108 20.61 -19.91 7.18
CA ALA A 108 20.96 -19.81 5.77
C ALA A 108 21.53 -21.15 5.29
N ILE A 109 21.02 -21.64 4.15
CA ILE A 109 21.41 -22.91 3.55
C ILE A 109 21.81 -22.68 2.08
N ALA A 110 23.06 -22.94 1.74
CA ALA A 110 23.54 -22.82 0.36
C ALA A 110 23.15 -24.06 -0.46
N LYS A 111 22.43 -23.89 -1.57
CA LYS A 111 22.04 -25.00 -2.46
C LYS A 111 23.23 -25.65 -3.16
N SER A 112 24.30 -24.90 -3.36
CA SER A 112 25.54 -25.33 -4.03
C SER A 112 26.70 -24.47 -3.54
N ALA A 113 27.93 -24.89 -3.84
CA ALA A 113 29.10 -24.07 -3.57
C ALA A 113 28.96 -22.68 -4.22
N LEU A 114 29.31 -21.63 -3.47
CA LEU A 114 29.18 -20.24 -3.90
C LEU A 114 30.35 -19.42 -3.40
N LYS A 115 31.05 -18.77 -4.34
CA LYS A 115 32.11 -17.82 -4.02
C LYS A 115 31.52 -16.50 -3.53
N ALA A 116 31.88 -16.12 -2.30
CA ALA A 116 31.36 -14.92 -1.63
C ALA A 116 32.35 -14.45 -0.54
N ASP A 117 32.26 -13.18 -0.16
CA ASP A 117 32.96 -12.68 1.03
C ASP A 117 32.19 -12.98 2.31
N GLY A 118 30.88 -13.18 2.21
CA GLY A 118 30.06 -13.66 3.30
C GLY A 118 28.60 -13.24 3.17
N LEU A 119 27.79 -13.75 4.10
CA LEU A 119 26.42 -13.33 4.34
C LEU A 119 26.37 -12.55 5.66
N PHE A 120 25.77 -11.37 5.62
CA PHE A 120 25.75 -10.43 6.73
C PHE A 120 24.33 -10.00 7.08
N TRP A 121 24.07 -9.82 8.37
CA TRP A 121 22.94 -9.04 8.87
C TRP A 121 23.38 -7.59 9.00
N ALA A 122 22.95 -6.76 8.06
CA ALA A 122 23.32 -5.35 7.99
C ALA A 122 22.34 -4.51 8.81
N ILE A 123 22.86 -3.70 9.72
CA ILE A 123 22.10 -2.77 10.57
C ILE A 123 22.43 -1.35 10.11
N LYS A 124 21.42 -0.59 9.71
CA LYS A 124 21.61 0.82 9.36
C LYS A 124 21.84 1.66 10.61
N ILE A 125 22.82 2.55 10.55
CA ILE A 125 23.14 3.48 11.63
C ILE A 125 22.71 4.89 11.21
N PRO A 126 21.87 5.59 12.01
CA PRO A 126 21.55 6.98 11.74
C PRO A 126 22.80 7.86 11.74
N ASP A 127 22.90 8.81 10.80
CA ASP A 127 24.09 9.67 10.62
C ASP A 127 24.46 10.46 11.89
N ASN A 128 23.47 10.78 12.73
CA ASN A 128 23.65 11.53 13.98
C ASN A 128 23.81 10.62 15.22
N ALA A 129 24.02 9.31 15.03
CA ALA A 129 24.11 8.37 16.13
C ALA A 129 25.53 8.32 16.73
N THR A 130 25.58 8.24 18.05
CA THR A 130 26.78 7.87 18.81
C THR A 130 26.79 6.35 18.95
N VAL A 131 27.84 5.67 18.50
CA VAL A 131 27.94 4.19 18.50
C VAL A 131 28.91 3.69 19.57
N ASN A 132 28.51 2.68 20.33
CA ASN A 132 29.37 1.94 21.24
C ASN A 132 29.47 0.47 20.82
N ILE A 133 30.69 -0.07 20.87
CA ILE A 133 30.97 -1.50 20.63
C ILE A 133 31.63 -2.04 21.90
N ASN A 134 31.04 -3.08 22.50
CA ASN A 134 31.50 -3.67 23.76
C ASN A 134 31.78 -2.62 24.86
N GLY A 135 30.92 -1.60 24.96
CA GLY A 135 31.03 -0.51 25.93
C GLY A 135 32.07 0.58 25.61
N LYS A 136 32.73 0.52 24.44
CA LYS A 136 33.67 1.55 23.99
C LYS A 136 33.05 2.41 22.90
N LEU A 137 33.15 3.72 23.08
CA LEU A 137 32.72 4.70 22.10
C LEU A 137 33.55 4.58 20.81
N VAL A 138 32.87 4.60 19.67
CA VAL A 138 33.47 4.55 18.34
C VAL A 138 33.26 5.89 17.66
N SER A 139 34.35 6.62 17.42
CA SER A 139 34.32 8.00 16.92
C SER A 139 34.40 8.13 15.40
N ASP A 140 34.83 7.09 14.70
CA ASP A 140 34.93 7.10 13.24
C ASP A 140 34.63 5.70 12.69
N LEU A 141 33.42 5.50 12.13
CA LEU A 141 33.03 4.23 11.50
C LEU A 141 33.68 4.01 10.13
N GLU A 142 34.31 5.04 9.52
CA GLU A 142 34.94 4.95 8.20
C GLU A 142 36.30 4.25 8.23
N THR A 143 37.02 4.29 9.36
CA THR A 143 38.36 3.67 9.48
C THR A 143 38.33 2.22 9.96
N PHE A 144 37.18 1.68 10.37
CA PHE A 144 37.04 0.29 10.85
C PHE A 144 36.79 -0.71 9.72
N PHE A 145 37.77 -0.90 8.83
CA PHE A 145 37.74 -2.01 7.86
C PHE A 145 38.22 -3.35 8.44
N SER A 146 38.37 -3.46 9.77
CA SER A 146 38.80 -4.68 10.44
C SER A 146 37.63 -5.53 10.94
N THR A 147 37.86 -6.83 11.03
CA THR A 147 36.95 -7.77 11.70
C THR A 147 37.04 -7.56 13.21
N ILE A 148 35.93 -7.19 13.85
CA ILE A 148 35.89 -6.92 15.28
C ILE A 148 35.02 -7.96 15.98
N PRO A 149 35.56 -8.75 16.92
CA PRO A 149 34.75 -9.58 17.80
C PRO A 149 33.83 -8.73 18.66
N VAL A 150 32.53 -8.98 18.62
CA VAL A 150 31.51 -8.18 19.29
C VAL A 150 30.56 -9.04 20.11
N ARG A 151 30.25 -8.60 21.32
CA ARG A 151 29.22 -9.18 22.20
C ARG A 151 28.03 -8.25 22.38
N GLN A 152 28.25 -6.94 22.22
CA GLN A 152 27.20 -5.94 22.27
C GLN A 152 27.53 -4.75 21.37
N ILE A 153 26.51 -4.24 20.70
CA ILE A 153 26.53 -2.95 20.00
C ILE A 153 25.41 -2.11 20.60
N SER A 154 25.66 -0.83 20.80
CA SER A 154 24.58 0.14 20.98
C SER A 154 24.80 1.37 20.13
N TYR A 155 23.70 1.99 19.72
CA TYR A 155 23.75 3.32 19.13
C TYR A 155 22.67 4.21 19.74
N LYS A 156 23.00 5.49 19.87
CA LYS A 156 22.13 6.48 20.50
C LYS A 156 22.02 7.73 19.66
N THR A 157 20.79 8.18 19.42
CA THR A 157 20.47 9.48 18.84
C THR A 157 19.84 10.37 19.90
N ASN A 158 19.40 11.57 19.52
CA ASN A 158 18.58 12.42 20.37
C ASN A 158 17.17 11.85 20.64
N GLN A 159 16.71 10.89 19.84
CA GLN A 159 15.36 10.33 19.92
C GLN A 159 15.30 8.94 20.56
N GLN A 160 16.35 8.14 20.38
CA GLN A 160 16.34 6.73 20.77
C GLN A 160 17.72 6.19 21.14
N GLU A 161 17.71 5.04 21.81
CA GLU A 161 18.86 4.16 22.01
C GLU A 161 18.48 2.74 21.61
N ALA A 162 19.31 2.11 20.79
CA ALA A 162 19.18 0.71 20.42
C ALA A 162 20.35 -0.08 20.99
N ILE A 163 20.07 -1.25 21.55
CA ILE A 163 21.06 -2.18 22.09
C ILE A 163 20.86 -3.52 21.41
N ILE A 164 21.94 -4.09 20.88
CA ILE A 164 21.98 -5.38 20.21
C ILE A 164 22.98 -6.26 20.97
N ASN A 165 22.55 -7.46 21.37
CA ASN A 165 23.38 -8.43 22.08
C ASN A 165 23.58 -9.68 21.23
N PHE A 166 24.80 -10.21 21.29
CA PHE A 166 25.25 -11.41 20.57
C PHE A 166 25.60 -12.48 21.61
N GLU A 167 24.67 -13.42 21.88
CA GLU A 167 24.80 -14.42 22.96
C GLU A 167 26.12 -15.22 22.86
N ASN A 168 26.49 -15.64 21.65
CA ASN A 168 27.71 -16.39 21.38
C ASN A 168 28.88 -15.52 20.87
N GLY A 169 28.73 -14.20 20.91
CA GLY A 169 29.57 -13.27 20.17
C GLY A 169 29.30 -13.31 18.66
N ALA A 170 29.75 -12.27 17.95
CA ALA A 170 29.69 -12.16 16.50
C ALA A 170 30.94 -11.46 15.97
N VAL A 171 31.09 -11.43 14.64
CA VAL A 171 32.11 -10.63 13.96
C VAL A 171 31.42 -9.46 13.28
N LEU A 172 31.89 -8.26 13.56
CA LEU A 172 31.46 -7.02 12.91
C LEU A 172 32.45 -6.65 11.80
N HIS A 173 31.91 -6.26 10.65
CA HIS A 173 32.59 -5.49 9.61
C HIS A 173 31.91 -4.13 9.55
N ALA A 174 32.61 -3.06 9.96
CA ALA A 174 32.00 -1.74 10.02
C ALA A 174 32.03 -1.06 8.63
N GLY A 175 31.01 -0.26 8.36
CA GLY A 175 30.94 0.62 7.20
C GLY A 175 30.33 1.97 7.58
N LYS A 176 30.52 2.96 6.71
CA LYS A 176 30.18 4.37 6.96
C LYS A 176 28.77 4.62 7.50
N HIS A 177 27.77 3.85 7.07
CA HIS A 177 26.36 4.01 7.49
C HIS A 177 25.68 2.67 7.87
N GLU A 178 26.44 1.58 7.89
CA GLU A 178 25.91 0.23 8.14
C GLU A 178 26.91 -0.59 8.94
N LEU A 179 26.42 -1.33 9.92
CA LEU A 179 27.18 -2.35 10.64
C LEU A 179 26.84 -3.72 10.05
N LEU A 180 27.82 -4.41 9.51
CA LEU A 180 27.63 -5.73 8.90
C LEU A 180 28.02 -6.81 9.91
N ILE A 181 27.02 -7.49 10.46
CA ILE A 181 27.23 -8.60 11.41
C ILE A 181 27.31 -9.90 10.62
N SER A 182 28.42 -10.62 10.73
CA SER A 182 28.63 -11.86 9.99
C SER A 182 27.67 -12.95 10.45
N ILE A 183 26.92 -13.52 9.50
CA ILE A 183 26.18 -14.78 9.65
C ILE A 183 27.06 -15.93 9.14
N HIS A 184 27.77 -15.68 8.03
CA HIS A 184 28.77 -16.57 7.46
C HIS A 184 29.88 -15.74 6.80
N THR A 185 31.12 -16.18 6.90
CA THR A 185 32.28 -15.50 6.30
C THR A 185 32.95 -16.39 5.27
N GLY A 186 33.29 -15.82 4.11
CA GLY A 186 33.94 -16.54 3.03
C GLY A 186 32.98 -17.33 2.15
N ASP A 187 33.56 -18.28 1.41
CA ASP A 187 32.86 -19.09 0.43
C ASP A 187 31.94 -20.11 1.09
N PHE A 188 30.77 -20.34 0.51
CA PHE A 188 29.90 -21.45 0.92
C PHE A 188 30.29 -22.72 0.14
N GLU A 189 30.30 -23.84 0.82
CA GLU A 189 30.22 -25.18 0.23
C GLU A 189 28.76 -25.56 -0.06
N GLY A 190 28.55 -26.61 -0.85
CA GLY A 190 27.21 -27.09 -1.16
C GLY A 190 26.54 -27.74 0.04
N ASN A 191 25.31 -27.32 0.34
CA ASN A 191 24.53 -27.70 1.52
C ASN A 191 25.07 -27.14 2.84
N ASP A 192 25.99 -26.18 2.80
CA ASP A 192 26.38 -25.43 3.99
C ASP A 192 25.16 -24.85 4.67
N SER A 193 25.05 -25.11 5.98
CA SER A 193 23.96 -24.64 6.82
C SER A 193 24.54 -23.89 8.01
N VAL A 194 24.19 -22.62 8.11
CA VAL A 194 24.57 -21.75 9.22
C VAL A 194 23.34 -21.21 9.91
N SER A 195 23.47 -20.97 11.21
CA SER A 195 22.42 -20.31 11.98
C SER A 195 23.01 -19.28 12.93
N SER A 196 22.34 -18.14 13.02
CA SER A 196 22.70 -17.04 13.90
C SER A 196 21.47 -16.59 14.68
N ARG A 197 21.70 -16.14 15.91
CA ARG A 197 20.65 -15.62 16.80
C ARG A 197 21.11 -14.33 17.45
N PHE A 198 20.26 -13.31 17.37
CA PHE A 198 20.53 -11.98 17.88
C PHE A 198 19.37 -11.53 18.76
N THR A 199 19.67 -10.78 19.81
CA THR A 199 18.63 -10.07 20.57
C THR A 199 18.86 -8.57 20.49
N PHE A 200 17.78 -7.80 20.41
CA PHE A 200 17.87 -6.35 20.38
C PHE A 200 16.68 -5.69 21.09
N GLY A 201 16.95 -4.52 21.66
CA GLY A 201 15.96 -3.66 22.29
C GLY A 201 16.13 -2.24 21.79
N VAL A 202 15.02 -1.53 21.65
CA VAL A 202 15.00 -0.10 21.34
C VAL A 202 14.25 0.62 22.45
N THR A 203 14.78 1.75 22.87
CA THR A 203 14.16 2.64 23.84
C THR A 203 14.19 4.05 23.30
N GLY A 204 13.22 4.88 23.70
CA GLY A 204 13.17 6.26 23.28
C GLY A 204 12.02 6.99 23.95
N LYS A 205 12.07 8.33 23.92
CA LYS A 205 10.99 9.14 24.48
C LYS A 205 9.85 9.19 23.46
N VAL A 206 8.71 8.61 23.83
CA VAL A 206 7.48 8.65 23.03
C VAL A 206 6.98 10.10 22.92
N ASP A 207 6.70 10.55 21.69
CA ASP A 207 6.09 11.84 21.41
C ASP A 207 4.57 11.78 21.61
N THR A 208 4.13 12.23 22.78
CA THR A 208 2.73 12.41 23.16
C THR A 208 2.27 13.87 23.07
N SER A 209 3.13 14.76 22.53
CA SER A 209 2.80 16.18 22.46
C SER A 209 1.54 16.42 21.61
N PRO A 210 0.72 17.44 21.94
CA PRO A 210 -0.50 17.71 21.21
C PRO A 210 -0.25 17.99 19.72
N VAL A 211 -1.21 17.60 18.89
CA VAL A 211 -1.24 17.95 17.45
C VAL A 211 -2.28 19.03 17.19
N GLU A 212 -1.91 20.00 16.36
CA GLU A 212 -2.86 20.97 15.81
C GLU A 212 -3.26 20.55 14.39
N LEU A 213 -4.55 20.58 14.13
CA LEU A 213 -5.17 20.21 12.87
C LEU A 213 -5.99 21.41 12.38
N ASN A 214 -5.81 21.81 11.13
CA ASN A 214 -6.52 22.97 10.56
C ASN A 214 -7.26 22.56 9.30
N VAL A 215 -8.50 23.02 9.16
CA VAL A 215 -9.32 22.90 7.95
C VAL A 215 -9.58 24.30 7.40
N SER A 216 -9.36 24.49 6.10
CA SER A 216 -9.62 25.74 5.41
C SER A 216 -10.79 25.61 4.44
N GLN A 217 -11.76 26.50 4.58
CA GLN A 217 -12.93 26.61 3.71
C GLN A 217 -12.70 27.54 2.51
N ALA A 218 -11.53 28.19 2.43
CA ALA A 218 -11.21 29.17 1.41
C ALA A 218 -11.08 28.57 0.00
N SER A 219 -10.74 27.28 -0.12
CA SER A 219 -10.68 26.58 -1.41
C SER A 219 -11.36 25.22 -1.33
N LYS A 220 -12.44 25.06 -2.09
CA LYS A 220 -13.12 23.77 -2.28
C LYS A 220 -12.52 23.07 -3.49
N GLY A 221 -12.08 21.84 -3.30
CA GLY A 221 -11.61 20.96 -4.37
C GLY A 221 -12.75 20.28 -5.11
N ASN A 222 -12.39 19.17 -5.77
CA ASN A 222 -13.34 18.33 -6.49
C ASN A 222 -14.35 17.67 -5.55
N VAL A 223 -15.47 17.27 -6.12
CA VAL A 223 -16.43 16.39 -5.45
C VAL A 223 -15.80 15.00 -5.32
N PHE A 224 -15.96 14.39 -4.14
CA PHE A 224 -15.65 13.00 -3.90
C PHE A 224 -16.94 12.19 -4.04
N ASP A 225 -16.99 11.30 -5.03
CA ASP A 225 -18.12 10.43 -5.29
C ASP A 225 -18.17 9.29 -4.25
N GLY A 226 -17.00 8.83 -3.84
CA GLY A 226 -16.81 7.83 -2.80
C GLY A 226 -15.62 6.92 -3.06
N PHE A 227 -15.49 5.92 -2.20
CA PHE A 227 -14.55 4.83 -2.38
C PHE A 227 -15.07 3.82 -3.40
N GLY A 228 -14.24 3.38 -4.33
CA GLY A 228 -14.60 2.37 -5.33
C GLY A 228 -13.75 1.10 -5.22
N GLY A 229 -13.91 0.19 -6.18
CA GLY A 229 -13.16 -1.06 -6.18
C GLY A 229 -12.92 -1.64 -7.57
N ASN A 230 -11.85 -2.41 -7.66
CA ASN A 230 -11.55 -3.28 -8.78
C ASN A 230 -12.18 -4.67 -8.57
N PHE A 231 -12.74 -5.21 -9.64
CA PHE A 231 -13.43 -6.50 -9.71
C PHE A 231 -12.85 -7.34 -10.86
N ARG A 232 -11.53 -7.53 -10.86
CA ARG A 232 -10.87 -8.43 -11.80
C ARG A 232 -11.06 -9.88 -11.32
N LEU A 233 -11.72 -10.68 -12.15
CA LEU A 233 -12.07 -12.06 -11.81
C LEU A 233 -10.89 -12.98 -12.14
N GLN A 234 -10.25 -13.53 -11.10
CA GLN A 234 -9.06 -14.36 -11.21
C GLN A 234 -9.25 -15.73 -10.56
N ASN A 235 -10.13 -15.82 -9.56
CA ASN A 235 -10.32 -17.01 -8.74
C ASN A 235 -11.82 -17.35 -8.65
N SER A 236 -12.30 -18.17 -9.59
CA SER A 236 -13.73 -18.51 -9.69
C SER A 236 -14.35 -19.13 -8.43
N LYS A 237 -13.53 -19.75 -7.56
CA LYS A 237 -13.99 -20.36 -6.31
C LYS A 237 -14.11 -19.37 -5.15
N THR A 238 -13.24 -18.38 -5.08
CA THR A 238 -13.10 -17.51 -3.88
C THR A 238 -13.53 -16.07 -4.15
N ASP A 239 -13.46 -15.58 -5.38
CA ASP A 239 -13.93 -14.23 -5.73
C ASP A 239 -15.40 -13.99 -5.37
N PRO A 240 -16.36 -14.89 -5.66
CA PRO A 240 -17.79 -14.60 -5.44
C PRO A 240 -18.14 -14.21 -4.01
N GLN A 241 -17.63 -14.94 -3.01
CA GLN A 241 -17.92 -14.66 -1.60
C GLN A 241 -17.27 -13.36 -1.10
N VAL A 242 -16.06 -13.03 -1.59
CA VAL A 242 -15.36 -11.79 -1.22
C VAL A 242 -16.08 -10.58 -1.82
N ILE A 243 -16.43 -10.67 -3.12
CA ILE A 243 -17.18 -9.65 -3.84
C ILE A 243 -18.53 -9.40 -3.16
N GLN A 244 -19.28 -10.49 -2.88
CA GLN A 244 -20.58 -10.42 -2.22
C GLN A 244 -20.46 -9.72 -0.86
N TYR A 245 -19.54 -10.18 0.00
CA TYR A 245 -19.36 -9.60 1.33
C TYR A 245 -19.02 -8.09 1.24
N CYS A 246 -18.13 -7.71 0.33
CA CYS A 246 -17.78 -6.30 0.13
C CYS A 246 -18.98 -5.46 -0.33
N LEU A 247 -19.73 -5.90 -1.34
CA LEU A 247 -20.88 -5.17 -1.86
C LEU A 247 -22.05 -5.08 -0.88
N GLU A 248 -22.21 -6.04 0.03
CA GLU A 248 -23.23 -6.03 1.07
C GLU A 248 -22.86 -5.14 2.26
N ASN A 249 -21.56 -5.01 2.55
CA ASN A 249 -21.09 -4.39 3.80
C ASN A 249 -20.35 -3.07 3.61
N MET A 250 -20.08 -2.65 2.37
CA MET A 250 -19.31 -1.46 2.03
C MET A 250 -20.01 -0.66 0.92
N ARG A 251 -20.10 0.66 1.07
CA ARG A 251 -20.62 1.53 0.01
C ARG A 251 -19.55 1.73 -1.07
N VAL A 252 -19.64 0.94 -2.13
CA VAL A 252 -18.78 1.08 -3.32
C VAL A 252 -19.41 2.09 -4.27
N ALA A 253 -18.68 3.14 -4.62
CA ALA A 253 -19.16 4.26 -5.44
C ALA A 253 -18.82 4.13 -6.93
N TRP A 254 -17.81 3.33 -7.26
CA TRP A 254 -17.30 3.11 -8.61
C TRP A 254 -16.84 1.67 -8.76
N GLY A 255 -17.10 1.07 -9.94
CA GLY A 255 -16.66 -0.28 -10.26
C GLY A 255 -15.70 -0.29 -11.45
N ARG A 256 -14.50 -0.87 -11.28
CA ARG A 256 -13.59 -1.19 -12.39
C ARG A 256 -13.60 -2.69 -12.66
N VAL A 257 -13.90 -3.07 -13.89
CA VAL A 257 -14.04 -4.47 -14.33
C VAL A 257 -13.08 -4.74 -15.48
N GLU A 258 -12.50 -5.93 -15.52
CA GLU A 258 -11.68 -6.37 -16.64
C GLU A 258 -12.52 -6.51 -17.92
N MET A 259 -11.98 -6.08 -19.05
CA MET A 259 -12.36 -6.54 -20.39
C MET A 259 -11.41 -7.70 -20.76
N PRO A 260 -11.88 -8.96 -20.77
CA PRO A 260 -11.04 -10.11 -21.16
C PRO A 260 -10.86 -10.14 -22.68
N TRP A 261 -10.21 -9.11 -23.24
CA TRP A 261 -10.20 -8.80 -24.67
C TRP A 261 -9.60 -9.93 -25.51
N ARG A 262 -8.54 -10.58 -25.02
CA ARG A 262 -7.97 -11.80 -25.61
C ARG A 262 -8.99 -12.89 -25.91
N PHE A 263 -10.02 -13.04 -25.07
CA PHE A 263 -11.06 -14.06 -25.20
C PHE A 263 -12.32 -13.56 -25.91
N TRP A 264 -12.52 -12.24 -25.98
CA TRP A 264 -13.64 -11.62 -26.69
C TRP A 264 -13.58 -11.87 -28.18
N GLN A 265 -12.41 -11.63 -28.78
CA GLN A 265 -12.16 -11.82 -30.21
C GLN A 265 -10.80 -12.50 -30.44
N PRO A 266 -10.70 -13.82 -30.19
CA PRO A 266 -9.43 -14.55 -30.32
C PRO A 266 -8.78 -14.46 -31.70
N ALA A 267 -9.57 -14.47 -32.78
CA ALA A 267 -9.11 -14.27 -34.15
C ALA A 267 -9.68 -13.00 -34.77
N ILE A 268 -8.91 -12.30 -35.61
CA ILE A 268 -9.32 -11.03 -36.21
C ILE A 268 -10.59 -11.15 -37.08
N THR A 269 -10.87 -12.34 -37.61
CA THR A 269 -12.04 -12.67 -38.42
C THR A 269 -13.29 -13.02 -37.61
N ASP A 270 -13.17 -13.22 -36.30
CA ASP A 270 -14.30 -13.54 -35.42
C ASP A 270 -15.30 -12.39 -35.38
N GLN A 271 -16.59 -12.73 -35.27
CA GLN A 271 -17.68 -11.75 -35.25
C GLN A 271 -18.44 -11.82 -33.91
N PRO A 272 -17.87 -11.27 -32.83
CA PRO A 272 -18.37 -11.51 -31.49
C PRO A 272 -19.76 -10.89 -31.23
N LEU A 273 -20.15 -9.85 -31.96
CA LEU A 273 -21.51 -9.28 -31.91
C LEU A 273 -22.63 -10.25 -32.34
N ARG A 274 -22.30 -11.32 -33.07
CA ARG A 274 -23.29 -12.33 -33.50
C ARG A 274 -23.50 -13.44 -32.48
N LYS A 275 -22.65 -13.51 -31.44
CA LYS A 275 -22.71 -14.55 -30.42
C LYS A 275 -23.87 -14.28 -29.45
N THR A 276 -24.60 -15.31 -29.05
CA THR A 276 -25.49 -15.21 -27.87
C THR A 276 -24.67 -15.21 -26.58
N LYS A 277 -25.31 -14.90 -25.44
CA LYS A 277 -24.63 -14.90 -24.13
C LYS A 277 -24.04 -16.26 -23.77
N GLU A 278 -24.67 -17.35 -24.22
CA GLU A 278 -24.27 -18.73 -23.97
C GLU A 278 -23.05 -19.14 -24.79
N GLU A 279 -22.83 -18.49 -25.94
CA GLU A 279 -21.69 -18.75 -26.83
C GLU A 279 -20.43 -17.95 -26.45
N LEU A 280 -20.53 -17.07 -25.45
CA LEU A 280 -19.39 -16.30 -24.95
C LEU A 280 -18.41 -17.19 -24.20
N HIS A 281 -17.12 -16.84 -24.28
CA HIS A 281 -16.12 -17.43 -23.42
C HIS A 281 -16.48 -17.20 -21.94
N PRO A 282 -16.34 -18.20 -21.04
CA PRO A 282 -16.77 -18.08 -19.65
C PRO A 282 -16.22 -16.84 -18.92
N SER A 283 -14.94 -16.50 -19.12
CA SER A 283 -14.34 -15.30 -18.52
C SER A 283 -14.97 -14.00 -19.05
N VAL A 284 -15.33 -13.95 -20.33
CA VAL A 284 -15.99 -12.78 -20.92
C VAL A 284 -17.39 -12.63 -20.33
N LYS A 285 -18.16 -13.72 -20.31
CA LYS A 285 -19.51 -13.73 -19.73
C LYS A 285 -19.48 -13.28 -18.26
N ALA A 286 -18.60 -13.86 -17.45
CA ALA A 286 -18.48 -13.52 -16.03
C ALA A 286 -18.10 -12.05 -15.80
N ALA A 287 -17.18 -11.50 -16.61
CA ALA A 287 -16.83 -10.08 -16.53
C ALA A 287 -18.01 -9.17 -16.92
N MET A 288 -18.76 -9.53 -17.96
CA MET A 288 -19.96 -8.78 -18.37
C MET A 288 -21.07 -8.83 -17.31
N GLU A 289 -21.30 -10.00 -16.69
CA GLU A 289 -22.25 -10.17 -15.58
C GLU A 289 -21.82 -9.40 -14.33
N MET A 290 -20.52 -9.32 -14.05
CA MET A 290 -19.99 -8.48 -12.99
C MET A 290 -20.25 -6.99 -13.27
N ALA A 291 -19.97 -6.53 -14.49
CA ALA A 291 -20.27 -5.15 -14.89
C ALA A 291 -21.78 -4.84 -14.79
N GLN A 292 -22.64 -5.80 -15.18
CA GLN A 292 -24.09 -5.69 -15.02
C GLN A 292 -24.48 -5.52 -13.54
N THR A 293 -23.98 -6.38 -12.67
CA THR A 293 -24.27 -6.35 -11.23
C THR A 293 -23.88 -5.01 -10.60
N LEU A 294 -22.73 -4.46 -10.96
CA LEU A 294 -22.27 -3.16 -10.45
C LEU A 294 -23.12 -2.01 -11.01
N HIS A 295 -23.46 -2.06 -12.30
CA HIS A 295 -24.28 -1.04 -12.96
C HIS A 295 -25.70 -0.99 -12.40
N GLU A 296 -26.33 -2.15 -12.15
CA GLU A 296 -27.65 -2.26 -11.52
C GLU A 296 -27.66 -1.70 -10.08
N LYS A 297 -26.50 -1.70 -9.40
CA LYS A 297 -26.30 -1.03 -8.11
C LYS A 297 -26.05 0.49 -8.25
N GLY A 298 -26.11 1.04 -9.45
CA GLY A 298 -25.95 2.46 -9.73
C GLY A 298 -24.50 2.94 -9.80
N MET A 299 -23.53 2.04 -9.93
CA MET A 299 -22.11 2.41 -10.01
C MET A 299 -21.74 2.79 -11.46
N PRO A 300 -21.00 3.89 -11.66
CA PRO A 300 -20.28 4.13 -12.90
C PRO A 300 -19.25 3.00 -13.14
N ILE A 301 -19.08 2.64 -14.41
CA ILE A 301 -18.27 1.50 -14.84
C ILE A 301 -17.02 1.95 -15.59
N VAL A 302 -15.86 1.59 -15.04
CA VAL A 302 -14.58 1.61 -15.74
C VAL A 302 -14.32 0.21 -16.29
N LEU A 303 -14.06 0.12 -17.59
CA LEU A 303 -13.69 -1.10 -18.27
C LEU A 303 -12.20 -1.06 -18.61
N SER A 304 -11.42 -2.05 -18.18
CA SER A 304 -9.97 -2.05 -18.42
C SER A 304 -9.49 -3.36 -19.02
N ALA A 305 -8.72 -3.30 -20.10
CA ALA A 305 -8.12 -4.48 -20.72
C ALA A 305 -6.67 -4.66 -20.24
N TRP A 306 -6.35 -5.83 -19.69
CA TRP A 306 -4.96 -6.21 -19.39
C TRP A 306 -4.31 -6.85 -20.61
N SER A 307 -5.00 -7.78 -21.28
CA SER A 307 -4.39 -8.61 -22.33
C SER A 307 -5.12 -8.49 -23.66
N ALA A 308 -4.36 -8.23 -24.71
CA ALA A 308 -4.85 -8.19 -26.08
C ALA A 308 -4.91 -9.61 -26.70
N PRO A 309 -5.76 -9.84 -27.72
CA PRO A 309 -5.63 -11.00 -28.58
C PRO A 309 -4.32 -10.92 -29.40
N ALA A 310 -3.77 -12.06 -29.79
CA ALA A 310 -2.45 -12.12 -30.42
C ALA A 310 -2.36 -11.31 -31.72
N TRP A 311 -3.44 -11.24 -32.50
CA TRP A 311 -3.49 -10.45 -33.73
C TRP A 311 -3.41 -8.94 -33.51
N ALA A 312 -3.69 -8.44 -32.30
CA ALA A 312 -3.74 -7.02 -31.99
C ALA A 312 -2.41 -6.45 -31.50
N VAL A 313 -1.36 -7.27 -31.35
CA VAL A 313 -0.05 -6.87 -30.83
C VAL A 313 1.07 -7.23 -31.79
N ILE A 314 2.21 -6.56 -31.65
CA ILE A 314 3.41 -6.88 -32.43
C ILE A 314 4.10 -8.10 -31.81
N GLY A 315 4.25 -9.16 -32.62
CA GLY A 315 4.89 -10.41 -32.23
C GLY A 315 4.07 -11.25 -31.24
N GLU A 316 4.72 -12.25 -30.66
CA GLU A 316 4.06 -13.14 -29.69
C GLU A 316 3.72 -12.43 -28.37
N PRO A 317 2.51 -12.61 -27.80
CA PRO A 317 2.13 -12.01 -26.53
C PRO A 317 3.06 -12.39 -25.36
N LYS A 318 3.53 -11.38 -24.63
CA LYS A 318 4.42 -11.50 -23.47
C LYS A 318 3.66 -11.17 -22.18
N PHE A 319 3.70 -12.10 -21.23
CA PHE A 319 3.04 -11.97 -19.91
C PHE A 319 4.02 -11.78 -18.74
N SER A 320 5.31 -11.72 -19.07
CA SER A 320 6.44 -11.56 -18.15
C SER A 320 7.50 -10.69 -18.84
N PRO A 321 8.40 -10.04 -18.09
CA PRO A 321 9.46 -9.25 -18.68
C PRO A 321 10.45 -10.16 -19.42
N GLY A 322 10.98 -9.68 -20.54
CA GLY A 322 12.11 -10.31 -21.21
C GLY A 322 13.42 -10.13 -20.44
N PRO A 323 14.53 -10.76 -20.90
CA PRO A 323 15.87 -10.53 -20.35
C PRO A 323 16.34 -9.07 -20.44
N ASP A 324 15.77 -8.30 -21.37
CA ASP A 324 15.94 -6.85 -21.55
C ASP A 324 15.13 -6.02 -20.54
N GLY A 325 14.36 -6.67 -19.66
CA GLY A 325 13.48 -6.03 -18.67
C GLY A 325 12.18 -5.47 -19.27
N VAL A 326 11.94 -5.68 -20.57
CA VAL A 326 10.77 -5.14 -21.26
C VAL A 326 9.55 -6.01 -21.00
N TRP A 327 8.49 -5.39 -20.48
CA TRP A 327 7.18 -6.01 -20.31
C TRP A 327 6.27 -5.78 -21.54
N GLY A 328 5.40 -6.77 -21.80
CA GLY A 328 4.29 -6.67 -22.75
C GLY A 328 4.68 -6.41 -24.21
N ASN A 329 3.66 -6.14 -25.02
CA ASN A 329 3.81 -5.90 -26.45
C ASN A 329 3.19 -4.57 -26.87
N PRO A 330 3.81 -3.83 -27.81
CA PRO A 330 3.13 -2.74 -28.50
C PRO A 330 1.89 -3.25 -29.23
N LEU A 331 0.87 -2.41 -29.35
CA LEU A 331 -0.26 -2.67 -30.25
C LEU A 331 0.22 -2.68 -31.71
N ASN A 332 -0.40 -3.52 -32.53
CA ASN A 332 -0.10 -3.57 -33.96
C ASN A 332 -0.85 -2.45 -34.71
N ASN A 333 -0.14 -1.41 -35.10
CA ASN A 333 -0.71 -0.26 -35.80
C ASN A 333 -1.30 -0.62 -37.18
N GLU A 334 -0.88 -1.72 -37.81
CA GLU A 334 -1.47 -2.23 -39.06
C GLU A 334 -2.94 -2.67 -38.88
N HIS A 335 -3.33 -2.99 -37.64
CA HIS A 335 -4.68 -3.44 -37.29
C HIS A 335 -5.45 -2.42 -36.44
N THR A 336 -5.08 -1.14 -36.51
CA THR A 336 -5.69 -0.08 -35.68
C THR A 336 -7.22 -0.05 -35.83
N SER A 337 -7.74 -0.18 -37.06
CA SER A 337 -9.18 -0.14 -37.32
C SER A 337 -9.91 -1.32 -36.69
N GLU A 338 -9.33 -2.52 -36.78
CA GLU A 338 -9.85 -3.76 -36.21
C GLU A 338 -9.76 -3.75 -34.69
N ILE A 339 -8.68 -3.21 -34.11
CA ILE A 339 -8.53 -3.00 -32.68
C ILE A 339 -9.66 -2.11 -32.16
N TYR A 340 -9.88 -0.95 -32.78
CA TYR A 340 -10.93 -0.03 -32.35
C TYR A 340 -12.32 -0.64 -32.48
N LYS A 341 -12.56 -1.34 -33.60
CA LYS A 341 -13.80 -2.08 -33.81
C LYS A 341 -14.02 -3.14 -32.74
N SER A 342 -13.01 -3.94 -32.41
CA SER A 342 -13.10 -5.01 -31.41
C SER A 342 -13.52 -4.51 -30.04
N ILE A 343 -12.87 -3.43 -29.58
CA ILE A 343 -13.16 -2.81 -28.29
C ILE A 343 -14.55 -2.16 -28.30
N ALA A 344 -14.89 -1.42 -29.36
CA ALA A 344 -16.21 -0.81 -29.50
C ALA A 344 -17.34 -1.85 -29.56
N ASP A 345 -17.10 -2.98 -30.24
CA ASP A 345 -18.05 -4.09 -30.30
C ASP A 345 -18.28 -4.70 -28.90
N TYR A 346 -17.25 -4.80 -28.05
CA TYR A 346 -17.44 -5.26 -26.66
C TYR A 346 -18.33 -4.30 -25.88
N VAL A 347 -18.06 -3.00 -25.95
CA VAL A 347 -18.85 -1.96 -25.25
C VAL A 347 -20.29 -1.95 -25.76
N GLU A 348 -20.48 -2.09 -27.07
CA GLU A 348 -21.82 -2.17 -27.67
C GLU A 348 -22.57 -3.44 -27.27
N TYR A 349 -21.90 -4.58 -27.23
CA TYR A 349 -22.49 -5.83 -26.78
C TYR A 349 -22.91 -5.75 -25.32
N LEU A 350 -22.04 -5.23 -24.46
CA LEU A 350 -22.33 -5.03 -23.04
C LEU A 350 -23.57 -4.13 -22.86
N LYS A 351 -23.70 -3.08 -23.66
CA LYS A 351 -24.89 -2.22 -23.65
C LYS A 351 -26.14 -2.93 -24.13
N LYS A 352 -26.09 -3.67 -25.24
CA LYS A 352 -27.28 -4.30 -25.84
C LYS A 352 -27.77 -5.49 -25.05
N GLU A 353 -26.84 -6.35 -24.64
CA GLU A 353 -27.18 -7.65 -24.05
C GLU A 353 -27.24 -7.58 -22.52
N TYR A 354 -26.45 -6.72 -21.88
CA TYR A 354 -26.39 -6.61 -20.42
C TYR A 354 -26.93 -5.27 -19.89
N ASN A 355 -27.40 -4.37 -20.76
CA ASN A 355 -27.92 -3.05 -20.39
C ASN A 355 -26.93 -2.22 -19.55
N VAL A 356 -25.62 -2.36 -19.80
CA VAL A 356 -24.59 -1.60 -19.09
C VAL A 356 -24.08 -0.47 -19.97
N THR A 357 -24.04 0.74 -19.40
CA THR A 357 -23.29 1.84 -20.00
C THR A 357 -21.89 1.88 -19.40
N VAL A 358 -20.85 1.87 -20.25
CA VAL A 358 -19.46 2.01 -19.82
C VAL A 358 -19.10 3.50 -19.81
N ASP A 359 -18.65 4.01 -18.67
CA ASP A 359 -18.24 5.41 -18.51
C ASP A 359 -16.83 5.60 -19.07
N TYR A 360 -15.87 4.80 -18.61
CA TYR A 360 -14.46 4.92 -19.00
C TYR A 360 -13.86 3.61 -19.50
N PHE A 361 -12.90 3.73 -20.42
CA PHE A 361 -12.05 2.64 -20.91
C PHE A 361 -10.56 2.94 -20.69
N SER A 362 -9.77 1.90 -20.38
CA SER A 362 -8.30 1.97 -20.35
C SER A 362 -7.62 0.66 -20.74
N PHE A 363 -6.34 0.74 -21.08
CA PHE A 363 -5.41 -0.39 -20.94
C PHE A 363 -4.71 -0.27 -19.59
N ASN A 364 -4.60 -1.39 -18.88
CA ASN A 364 -3.99 -1.42 -17.56
C ASN A 364 -2.46 -1.27 -17.64
N GLU A 365 -1.89 -0.28 -16.95
CA GLU A 365 -0.44 -0.14 -16.75
C GLU A 365 0.37 -0.22 -18.05
N SER A 366 -0.17 0.42 -19.09
CA SER A 366 0.40 0.35 -20.44
C SER A 366 1.73 1.09 -20.57
N ASP A 367 2.05 1.97 -19.63
CA ASP A 367 3.34 2.65 -19.52
C ASP A 367 4.48 1.70 -19.15
N LEU A 368 4.23 0.77 -18.21
CA LEU A 368 5.16 -0.31 -17.89
C LEU A 368 5.06 -1.44 -18.91
N GLY A 369 3.84 -1.71 -19.38
CA GLY A 369 3.56 -2.75 -20.35
C GLY A 369 3.06 -4.04 -19.71
N ILE A 370 2.18 -3.99 -18.71
CA ILE A 370 1.54 -5.22 -18.19
C ILE A 370 0.67 -5.83 -19.32
N ASN A 371 1.31 -6.71 -20.09
CA ASN A 371 0.89 -7.39 -21.31
C ASN A 371 0.65 -6.49 -22.54
N ILE A 372 0.08 -5.28 -22.39
CA ILE A 372 -0.04 -4.28 -23.46
C ILE A 372 0.83 -3.09 -23.13
N ARG A 373 1.70 -2.67 -24.06
CA ARG A 373 2.66 -1.57 -23.87
C ARG A 373 2.37 -0.41 -24.81
N GLN A 374 2.48 0.80 -24.29
CA GLN A 374 2.38 2.04 -25.05
C GLN A 374 3.47 3.01 -24.62
N THR A 375 3.90 3.85 -25.54
CA THR A 375 4.59 5.11 -25.27
C THR A 375 3.59 6.22 -25.00
N ALA A 376 4.03 7.35 -24.44
CA ALA A 376 3.19 8.53 -24.24
C ALA A 376 2.48 8.99 -25.53
N ALA A 377 3.18 8.93 -26.67
CA ALA A 377 2.64 9.32 -27.97
C ALA A 377 1.59 8.33 -28.48
N GLU A 378 1.82 7.03 -28.33
CA GLU A 378 0.85 5.99 -28.69
C GLU A 378 -0.40 6.05 -27.82
N HIS A 379 -0.25 6.36 -26.53
CA HIS A 379 -1.40 6.58 -25.63
C HIS A 379 -2.23 7.79 -26.05
N ALA A 380 -1.58 8.92 -26.39
CA ALA A 380 -2.28 10.09 -26.92
C ALA A 380 -2.98 9.80 -28.26
N ALA A 381 -2.36 9.01 -29.14
CA ALA A 381 -2.95 8.58 -30.40
C ALA A 381 -4.17 7.68 -30.17
N LEU A 382 -4.08 6.72 -29.25
CA LEU A 382 -5.18 5.85 -28.85
C LEU A 382 -6.38 6.67 -28.33
N ILE A 383 -6.15 7.63 -27.43
CA ILE A 383 -7.20 8.49 -26.89
C ILE A 383 -7.97 9.21 -28.00
N LYS A 384 -7.25 9.76 -29.00
CA LYS A 384 -7.90 10.43 -30.15
C LYS A 384 -8.64 9.44 -31.04
N GLY A 385 -7.94 8.39 -31.46
CA GLY A 385 -8.44 7.45 -32.46
C GLY A 385 -9.63 6.63 -31.94
N LEU A 386 -9.46 5.96 -30.81
CA LEU A 386 -10.51 5.14 -30.21
C LEU A 386 -11.65 6.01 -29.67
N GLY A 387 -11.34 7.17 -29.09
CA GLY A 387 -12.35 8.11 -28.62
C GLY A 387 -13.25 8.62 -29.75
N ALA A 388 -12.67 9.05 -30.88
CA ALA A 388 -13.42 9.45 -32.06
C ALA A 388 -14.24 8.28 -32.64
N TYR A 389 -13.69 7.06 -32.59
CA TYR A 389 -14.37 5.86 -33.05
C TYR A 389 -15.60 5.54 -32.18
N PHE A 390 -15.50 5.66 -30.86
CA PHE A 390 -16.64 5.54 -29.94
C PHE A 390 -17.73 6.55 -30.25
N GLU A 391 -17.39 7.83 -30.43
CA GLU A 391 -18.37 8.87 -30.78
C GLU A 391 -19.07 8.57 -32.12
N LYS A 392 -18.32 8.16 -33.15
CA LYS A 392 -18.88 7.75 -34.44
C LYS A 392 -19.85 6.57 -34.32
N ARG A 393 -19.63 5.68 -33.35
CA ARG A 393 -20.51 4.54 -33.02
C ARG A 393 -21.66 4.93 -32.07
N GLY A 394 -21.77 6.18 -31.66
CA GLY A 394 -22.77 6.64 -30.69
C GLY A 394 -22.55 6.13 -29.27
N LEU A 395 -21.33 5.69 -28.95
CA LEU A 395 -20.93 5.27 -27.60
C LEU A 395 -20.47 6.49 -26.81
N LYS A 396 -20.99 6.63 -25.57
CA LYS A 396 -20.65 7.76 -24.68
C LYS A 396 -19.35 7.55 -23.90
N THR A 397 -18.78 6.35 -23.99
CA THR A 397 -17.57 5.95 -23.27
C THR A 397 -16.39 6.87 -23.61
N LYS A 398 -15.67 7.29 -22.58
CA LYS A 398 -14.45 8.10 -22.70
C LYS A 398 -13.23 7.28 -22.29
N LEU A 399 -12.02 7.77 -22.54
CA LEU A 399 -10.80 7.09 -22.13
C LEU A 399 -10.25 7.69 -20.83
N LEU A 400 -9.61 6.85 -20.01
CA LEU A 400 -8.76 7.32 -18.93
C LEU A 400 -7.44 7.85 -19.51
N LEU A 401 -7.03 9.03 -19.08
CA LEU A 401 -5.69 9.55 -19.33
C LEU A 401 -4.75 9.02 -18.24
N GLY A 402 -4.03 7.95 -18.58
CA GLY A 402 -2.99 7.35 -17.75
C GLY A 402 -3.34 5.90 -17.50
N ASP A 403 -3.77 5.60 -16.27
CA ASP A 403 -3.91 4.23 -15.74
C ASP A 403 -2.55 3.53 -15.61
N ASN A 404 -1.58 4.35 -15.19
CA ASN A 404 -0.16 4.03 -15.09
C ASN A 404 0.16 3.01 -14.00
N SER A 405 1.24 2.26 -14.19
CA SER A 405 1.78 1.32 -13.21
C SER A 405 2.21 1.98 -11.92
N ASP A 406 2.88 3.13 -11.96
CA ASP A 406 3.39 3.76 -10.76
C ASP A 406 2.97 5.22 -10.66
N ALA A 407 2.82 5.72 -9.44
CA ALA A 407 2.60 7.16 -9.24
C ALA A 407 3.79 7.99 -9.76
N THR A 408 5.00 7.40 -9.86
CA THR A 408 6.20 8.07 -10.37
C THR A 408 6.20 8.28 -11.89
N THR A 409 5.40 7.55 -12.67
CA THR A 409 5.48 7.55 -14.15
C THR A 409 4.59 8.61 -14.80
N TYR A 410 4.25 9.68 -14.08
CA TYR A 410 3.43 10.81 -14.55
C TYR A 410 3.92 11.47 -15.87
N SER A 411 5.14 11.22 -16.32
CA SER A 411 5.59 11.73 -17.63
C SER A 411 4.84 11.10 -18.81
N PHE A 412 4.26 9.91 -18.63
CA PHE A 412 3.52 9.17 -19.66
C PHE A 412 2.29 9.92 -20.19
N ILE A 413 1.64 10.73 -19.37
CA ILE A 413 0.43 11.49 -19.77
C ILE A 413 0.76 12.80 -20.51
N ASN A 414 2.03 13.22 -20.54
CA ASN A 414 2.42 14.55 -21.03
C ASN A 414 2.05 14.79 -22.49
N ALA A 415 2.20 13.79 -23.35
CA ALA A 415 1.87 13.92 -24.77
C ALA A 415 0.38 14.25 -24.97
N ALA A 416 -0.52 13.55 -24.26
CA ALA A 416 -1.95 13.80 -24.36
C ALA A 416 -2.37 15.11 -23.66
N ILE A 417 -1.80 15.40 -22.48
CA ILE A 417 -2.09 16.67 -21.77
C ILE A 417 -1.79 17.89 -22.65
N ASN A 418 -0.69 17.85 -23.39
CA ASN A 418 -0.24 18.97 -24.22
C ASN A 418 -0.88 18.98 -25.63
N ASP A 419 -1.73 18.00 -25.95
CA ASP A 419 -2.49 17.94 -27.20
C ASP A 419 -3.99 18.16 -26.91
N PRO A 420 -4.52 19.38 -27.11
CA PRO A 420 -5.93 19.68 -26.90
C PRO A 420 -6.91 18.80 -27.69
N ALA A 421 -6.48 18.20 -28.81
CA ALA A 421 -7.33 17.30 -29.58
C ALA A 421 -7.66 16.00 -28.83
N THR A 422 -6.91 15.67 -27.77
CA THR A 422 -7.23 14.51 -26.91
C THR A 422 -8.33 14.81 -25.89
N HIS A 423 -8.44 16.06 -25.42
CA HIS A 423 -9.27 16.42 -24.25
C HIS A 423 -10.77 16.11 -24.37
N PRO A 424 -11.41 16.19 -25.55
CA PRO A 424 -12.80 15.79 -25.72
C PRO A 424 -13.04 14.30 -25.43
N TYR A 425 -12.03 13.46 -25.62
CA TYR A 425 -12.12 12.01 -25.46
C TYR A 425 -11.68 11.52 -24.09
N ILE A 426 -11.10 12.40 -23.25
CA ILE A 426 -10.67 12.07 -21.90
C ILE A 426 -11.83 12.23 -20.92
N GLY A 427 -12.10 11.16 -20.17
CA GLY A 427 -13.08 11.13 -19.08
C GLY A 427 -12.50 11.62 -17.76
N ALA A 428 -11.36 11.05 -17.37
CA ALA A 428 -10.63 11.36 -16.14
C ALA A 428 -9.12 11.19 -16.35
N VAL A 429 -8.31 11.86 -15.52
CA VAL A 429 -6.90 11.49 -15.31
C VAL A 429 -6.86 10.30 -14.36
N SER A 430 -6.08 9.27 -14.66
CA SER A 430 -5.95 8.06 -13.83
C SER A 430 -4.49 7.68 -13.58
N PHE A 431 -4.21 7.18 -12.39
CA PHE A 431 -2.94 6.54 -12.04
C PHE A 431 -3.14 5.48 -10.95
N HIS A 432 -2.18 4.58 -10.79
CA HIS A 432 -2.15 3.63 -9.68
C HIS A 432 -1.24 4.14 -8.57
N SER A 433 -1.63 3.93 -7.31
CA SER A 433 -0.85 4.42 -6.18
C SER A 433 0.36 3.55 -5.82
N TRP A 434 0.75 2.63 -6.70
CA TRP A 434 1.96 1.85 -6.57
C TRP A 434 3.18 2.77 -6.63
N ARG A 435 4.10 2.62 -5.65
CA ARG A 435 5.35 3.39 -5.52
C ARG A 435 5.11 4.91 -5.55
N GLY A 436 6.13 5.74 -5.33
CA GLY A 436 6.05 7.18 -5.60
C GLY A 436 4.97 7.98 -4.87
N TRP A 437 4.59 7.59 -3.66
CA TRP A 437 3.50 8.23 -2.91
C TRP A 437 4.00 9.43 -2.08
N GLU A 438 5.14 10.03 -2.43
CA GLU A 438 5.61 11.28 -1.85
C GLU A 438 4.68 12.44 -2.23
N GLN A 439 4.60 13.47 -1.38
CA GLN A 439 3.70 14.60 -1.61
C GLN A 439 3.92 15.27 -2.99
N SER A 440 5.18 15.51 -3.37
CA SER A 440 5.50 16.16 -4.64
C SER A 440 5.07 15.36 -5.87
N THR A 441 5.04 14.02 -5.78
CA THR A 441 4.57 13.16 -6.86
C THR A 441 3.03 13.23 -6.96
N LEU A 442 2.34 13.13 -5.83
CA LEU A 442 0.87 13.23 -5.77
C LEU A 442 0.34 14.61 -6.25
N GLU A 443 1.06 15.69 -5.94
CA GLU A 443 0.73 17.04 -6.42
C GLU A 443 0.79 17.18 -7.94
N LYS A 444 1.66 16.42 -8.62
CA LYS A 444 1.75 16.43 -10.10
C LYS A 444 0.49 15.85 -10.74
N TRP A 445 -0.07 14.78 -10.17
CA TRP A 445 -1.33 14.20 -10.65
C TRP A 445 -2.51 15.16 -10.42
N ALA A 446 -2.56 15.81 -9.26
CA ALA A 446 -3.56 16.85 -8.98
C ALA A 446 -3.47 18.01 -9.99
N ALA A 447 -2.26 18.46 -10.29
CA ALA A 447 -2.00 19.53 -11.25
C ALA A 447 -2.38 19.12 -12.68
N ALA A 448 -2.12 17.87 -13.08
CA ALA A 448 -2.49 17.31 -14.37
C ALA A 448 -4.01 17.33 -14.59
N ALA A 449 -4.78 16.81 -13.62
CA ALA A 449 -6.24 16.80 -13.68
C ALA A 449 -6.82 18.23 -13.77
N LYS A 450 -6.27 19.15 -12.95
CA LYS A 450 -6.64 20.58 -12.99
C LYS A 450 -6.32 21.22 -14.34
N LYS A 451 -5.15 20.94 -14.94
CA LYS A 451 -4.70 21.55 -16.20
C LYS A 451 -5.68 21.30 -17.36
N ILE A 452 -6.28 20.11 -17.42
CA ILE A 452 -7.24 19.75 -18.47
C ILE A 452 -8.71 19.81 -18.00
N SER A 453 -8.96 20.30 -16.79
CA SER A 453 -10.30 20.41 -16.18
C SER A 453 -11.08 19.10 -16.18
N LYS A 454 -10.43 17.99 -15.81
CA LYS A 454 -11.03 16.66 -15.68
C LYS A 454 -10.95 16.15 -14.25
N PRO A 455 -11.86 15.27 -13.82
CA PRO A 455 -11.70 14.57 -12.54
C PRO A 455 -10.43 13.70 -12.53
N LEU A 456 -9.98 13.36 -11.33
CA LEU A 456 -8.93 12.39 -11.10
C LEU A 456 -9.51 11.13 -10.47
N ILE A 457 -9.14 9.97 -10.97
CA ILE A 457 -9.43 8.67 -10.36
C ILE A 457 -8.11 8.01 -9.98
N VAL A 458 -8.02 7.42 -8.80
CA VAL A 458 -6.93 6.48 -8.50
C VAL A 458 -7.43 5.11 -8.97
N GLY A 459 -6.96 4.67 -10.14
CA GLY A 459 -7.46 3.49 -10.86
C GLY A 459 -7.18 2.16 -10.13
N GLU A 460 -6.07 2.14 -9.39
CA GLU A 460 -5.73 1.10 -8.42
C GLU A 460 -5.10 1.76 -7.19
N GLY A 461 -5.77 1.62 -6.04
CA GLY A 461 -5.27 2.02 -4.74
C GLY A 461 -4.69 0.82 -4.00
N SER A 462 -3.48 0.98 -3.47
CA SER A 462 -2.85 0.28 -2.33
C SER A 462 -1.36 0.71 -2.25
N ILE A 463 -0.55 0.08 -1.40
CA ILE A 463 0.86 0.44 -1.10
C ILE A 463 1.89 -0.56 -1.66
N ASP A 464 1.46 -1.70 -2.20
CA ASP A 464 2.36 -2.79 -2.58
C ASP A 464 1.80 -3.70 -3.69
N ALA A 465 2.27 -3.53 -4.93
CA ALA A 465 1.78 -4.31 -6.07
C ALA A 465 2.10 -5.82 -5.96
N GLN A 466 3.03 -6.22 -5.10
CA GLN A 466 3.43 -7.63 -4.92
C GLN A 466 2.86 -8.29 -3.67
N ALA A 467 2.06 -7.59 -2.85
CA ALA A 467 1.56 -8.14 -1.59
C ALA A 467 0.74 -9.42 -1.73
N TRP A 468 0.11 -9.66 -2.88
CA TRP A 468 -0.57 -10.93 -3.19
C TRP A 468 0.38 -12.15 -3.17
N GLY A 469 1.68 -11.94 -3.40
CA GLY A 469 2.71 -12.98 -3.35
C GLY A 469 3.12 -13.38 -1.93
N TYR A 470 2.72 -12.62 -0.91
CA TYR A 470 2.98 -12.87 0.50
C TYR A 470 1.76 -12.45 1.35
N PRO A 471 0.59 -13.07 1.14
CA PRO A 471 -0.72 -12.54 1.50
C PRO A 471 -0.97 -12.42 3.01
N ALA A 472 -0.18 -13.10 3.86
CA ALA A 472 -0.27 -12.95 5.31
C ALA A 472 -0.02 -11.51 5.78
N ILE A 473 0.63 -10.67 4.96
CA ILE A 473 0.79 -9.23 5.25
C ILE A 473 -0.55 -8.47 5.31
N PHE A 474 -1.61 -8.95 4.64
CA PHE A 474 -2.91 -8.27 4.63
C PHE A 474 -3.62 -8.29 5.98
N GLU A 475 -3.25 -9.22 6.87
CA GLU A 475 -3.75 -9.27 8.26
C GLU A 475 -2.90 -8.41 9.21
N GLU A 476 -1.79 -7.84 8.75
CA GLU A 476 -0.90 -7.04 9.60
C GLU A 476 -1.48 -5.64 9.86
N PRO A 477 -1.60 -5.22 11.14
CA PRO A 477 -2.09 -3.89 11.49
C PRO A 477 -1.26 -2.75 10.90
N THR A 478 0.05 -2.97 10.71
CA THR A 478 0.95 -2.00 10.10
C THR A 478 0.59 -1.76 8.64
N TYR A 479 0.34 -2.83 7.89
CA TYR A 479 -0.07 -2.74 6.49
C TYR A 479 -1.42 -2.01 6.35
N ALA A 480 -2.42 -2.42 7.13
CA ALA A 480 -3.74 -1.80 7.12
C ALA A 480 -3.70 -0.29 7.46
N LEU A 481 -2.82 0.11 8.39
CA LEU A 481 -2.66 1.50 8.81
C LEU A 481 -1.89 2.34 7.78
N GLU A 482 -0.85 1.79 7.16
CA GLU A 482 -0.10 2.45 6.09
C GLU A 482 -0.96 2.67 4.84
N GLU A 483 -1.78 1.68 4.46
CA GLU A 483 -2.69 1.78 3.31
C GLU A 483 -3.73 2.88 3.51
N ILE A 484 -4.44 2.89 4.65
CA ILE A 484 -5.43 3.94 4.92
C ILE A 484 -4.76 5.31 5.08
N ASN A 485 -3.55 5.38 5.64
CA ASN A 485 -2.76 6.60 5.69
C ASN A 485 -2.51 7.18 4.29
N LEU A 486 -2.12 6.34 3.33
CA LEU A 486 -2.00 6.74 1.93
C LEU A 486 -3.33 7.27 1.38
N TYR A 487 -4.46 6.60 1.64
CA TYR A 487 -5.75 7.04 1.09
C TYR A 487 -6.20 8.39 1.64
N ILE A 488 -5.94 8.67 2.91
CA ILE A 488 -6.22 10.00 3.48
C ILE A 488 -5.28 11.05 2.88
N ARG A 489 -4.01 10.71 2.59
CA ARG A 489 -3.10 11.61 1.85
C ARG A 489 -3.60 11.86 0.42
N LEU A 490 -4.06 10.84 -0.30
CA LEU A 490 -4.64 10.98 -1.64
C LEU A 490 -5.87 11.90 -1.61
N LEU A 491 -6.77 11.74 -0.64
CA LEU A 491 -7.92 12.62 -0.46
C LEU A 491 -7.53 14.08 -0.23
N ASN A 492 -6.49 14.34 0.56
CA ASN A 492 -6.09 15.70 0.90
C ASN A 492 -5.26 16.37 -0.22
N ILE A 493 -4.37 15.62 -0.88
CA ILE A 493 -3.41 16.12 -1.87
C ILE A 493 -4.02 16.07 -3.28
N CYS A 494 -4.40 14.88 -3.74
CA CYS A 494 -4.91 14.66 -5.10
C CYS A 494 -6.35 15.14 -5.26
N LYS A 495 -7.14 15.07 -4.18
CA LYS A 495 -8.58 15.36 -4.19
C LYS A 495 -9.30 14.61 -5.33
N PRO A 496 -9.14 13.27 -5.39
CA PRO A 496 -9.73 12.45 -6.44
C PRO A 496 -11.26 12.46 -6.35
N ALA A 497 -11.93 12.14 -7.46
CA ALA A 497 -13.35 11.80 -7.47
C ALA A 497 -13.59 10.44 -6.81
N SER A 498 -12.67 9.49 -6.99
CA SER A 498 -12.73 8.16 -6.40
C SER A 498 -11.34 7.53 -6.24
N ILE A 499 -11.22 6.63 -5.25
CA ILE A 499 -10.07 5.75 -5.05
C ILE A 499 -10.59 4.33 -5.25
N LEU A 500 -10.11 3.62 -6.27
CA LEU A 500 -10.54 2.26 -6.56
C LEU A 500 -9.58 1.26 -5.93
N GLN A 501 -10.01 0.55 -4.88
CA GLN A 501 -9.18 -0.48 -4.24
C GLN A 501 -8.71 -1.52 -5.26
N TRP A 502 -7.42 -1.86 -5.24
CA TRP A 502 -6.95 -3.15 -5.74
C TRP A 502 -6.89 -4.15 -4.59
N GLN A 503 -7.77 -5.15 -4.49
CA GLN A 503 -9.03 -5.31 -5.20
C GLN A 503 -10.10 -5.83 -4.24
N LEU A 504 -11.37 -5.71 -4.61
CA LEU A 504 -12.50 -6.23 -3.82
C LEU A 504 -12.84 -7.67 -4.24
N THR A 505 -11.79 -8.46 -4.51
CA THR A 505 -11.81 -9.88 -4.92
C THR A 505 -10.74 -10.65 -4.12
N ALA A 506 -10.57 -11.96 -4.35
CA ALA A 506 -9.73 -12.80 -3.49
C ALA A 506 -8.22 -12.56 -3.64
N ASP A 507 -7.74 -12.08 -4.79
CA ASP A 507 -6.31 -11.99 -5.12
C ASP A 507 -5.58 -10.82 -4.42
N TYR A 508 -6.33 -9.87 -3.88
CA TYR A 508 -5.79 -8.83 -3.00
C TYR A 508 -6.81 -8.49 -1.91
N SER A 509 -7.36 -9.54 -1.31
CA SER A 509 -8.55 -9.49 -0.49
C SER A 509 -8.42 -8.58 0.74
N PRO A 510 -9.43 -7.75 1.05
CA PRO A 510 -9.53 -7.11 2.36
C PRO A 510 -10.05 -8.06 3.45
N LEU A 511 -10.45 -9.28 3.08
CA LEU A 511 -10.97 -10.34 3.96
C LEU A 511 -9.96 -11.48 4.11
N ALA A 512 -10.05 -12.23 5.20
CA ALA A 512 -9.32 -13.48 5.45
C ALA A 512 -10.30 -14.67 5.57
N GLY A 513 -9.80 -15.91 5.51
CA GLY A 513 -10.63 -17.11 5.52
C GLY A 513 -11.37 -17.38 4.21
N GLY A 514 -12.32 -18.32 4.24
CA GLY A 514 -13.18 -18.65 3.10
C GLY A 514 -12.46 -19.38 1.94
N GLY A 515 -11.26 -19.89 2.16
CA GLY A 515 -10.38 -20.46 1.13
C GLY A 515 -9.50 -19.43 0.42
N VAL A 516 -9.59 -18.15 0.75
CA VAL A 516 -8.72 -17.09 0.21
C VAL A 516 -7.26 -17.42 0.55
N PHE A 517 -6.40 -17.51 -0.46
CA PHE A 517 -5.01 -18.00 -0.34
C PHE A 517 -4.85 -19.35 0.39
N GLY A 518 -5.88 -20.21 0.33
CA GLY A 518 -5.89 -21.51 0.99
C GLY A 518 -6.25 -21.48 2.48
N ASP A 519 -6.62 -20.32 3.03
CA ASP A 519 -7.04 -20.17 4.43
C ASP A 519 -8.41 -20.82 4.68
N GLN A 520 -8.42 -21.88 5.49
CA GLN A 520 -9.63 -22.67 5.78
C GLN A 520 -10.49 -22.11 6.93
N ARG A 521 -10.08 -21.01 7.57
CA ARG A 521 -10.93 -20.31 8.55
C ARG A 521 -12.22 -19.82 7.87
N PRO A 522 -13.33 -19.58 8.61
CA PRO A 522 -14.48 -18.89 8.05
C PRO A 522 -14.10 -17.52 7.47
N LEU A 523 -14.78 -17.10 6.40
CA LEU A 523 -14.57 -15.78 5.80
C LEU A 523 -14.86 -14.70 6.85
N GLN A 524 -13.91 -13.78 7.06
CA GLN A 524 -13.99 -12.77 8.10
C GLN A 524 -13.31 -11.45 7.67
N PRO A 525 -13.84 -10.29 8.11
CA PRO A 525 -13.23 -9.00 7.82
C PRO A 525 -11.94 -8.81 8.61
N THR A 526 -10.91 -8.29 7.94
CA THR A 526 -9.67 -7.85 8.59
C THR A 526 -9.77 -6.40 9.06
N GLN A 527 -8.77 -5.89 9.79
CA GLN A 527 -8.65 -4.45 10.06
C GLN A 527 -8.63 -3.64 8.75
N ARG A 528 -8.00 -4.17 7.69
CA ARG A 528 -7.96 -3.55 6.37
C ARG A 528 -9.38 -3.32 5.85
N PHE A 529 -10.24 -4.34 5.87
CA PHE A 529 -11.65 -4.19 5.51
C PHE A 529 -12.35 -3.06 6.30
N TRP A 530 -12.18 -3.01 7.61
CA TRP A 530 -12.82 -1.99 8.45
C TRP A 530 -12.32 -0.58 8.16
N ASN A 531 -11.03 -0.42 7.86
CA ASN A 531 -10.47 0.85 7.41
C ASN A 531 -11.14 1.31 6.10
N LEU A 532 -11.23 0.41 5.12
CA LEU A 532 -11.86 0.69 3.83
C LEU A 532 -13.36 0.98 3.98
N LYS A 533 -14.08 0.20 4.79
CA LYS A 533 -15.50 0.42 5.09
C LYS A 533 -15.75 1.76 5.74
N GLN A 534 -14.93 2.16 6.71
CA GLN A 534 -15.05 3.45 7.37
C GLN A 534 -14.78 4.61 6.40
N LEU A 535 -13.82 4.48 5.47
CA LEU A 535 -13.61 5.45 4.39
C LEU A 535 -14.79 5.49 3.42
N ALA A 536 -15.28 4.32 3.00
CA ALA A 536 -16.41 4.19 2.09
C ALA A 536 -17.72 4.78 2.65
N SER A 537 -17.85 4.85 3.98
CA SER A 537 -18.98 5.47 4.67
C SER A 537 -19.07 6.99 4.46
N THR A 538 -18.05 7.63 3.89
CA THR A 538 -18.08 9.04 3.52
C THR A 538 -19.22 9.30 2.54
N PRO A 539 -20.16 10.22 2.89
CA PRO A 539 -21.27 10.57 2.01
C PRO A 539 -20.81 11.06 0.65
N ALA A 540 -21.58 10.74 -0.39
CA ALA A 540 -21.36 11.29 -1.72
C ALA A 540 -21.62 12.81 -1.75
N GLY A 541 -21.05 13.50 -2.74
CA GLY A 541 -21.32 14.92 -2.99
C GLY A 541 -20.57 15.89 -2.06
N LEU A 542 -19.65 15.39 -1.23
CA LEU A 542 -18.77 16.25 -0.43
C LEU A 542 -17.59 16.73 -1.28
N ARG A 543 -17.16 17.97 -1.06
CA ARG A 543 -15.97 18.53 -1.71
C ARG A 543 -14.78 18.48 -0.77
N ALA A 544 -13.63 18.10 -1.29
CA ALA A 544 -12.39 18.11 -0.51
C ALA A 544 -12.03 19.54 -0.08
N LEU A 545 -11.72 19.73 1.19
CA LEU A 545 -11.22 20.96 1.78
C LEU A 545 -9.70 20.87 1.96
N ALA A 546 -9.00 22.00 1.97
CA ALA A 546 -7.60 22.00 2.35
C ALA A 546 -7.48 21.72 3.86
N ALA A 547 -6.65 20.74 4.23
CA ALA A 547 -6.40 20.40 5.62
C ALA A 547 -4.90 20.21 5.90
N THR A 548 -4.46 20.60 7.10
CA THR A 548 -3.07 20.46 7.53
C THR A 548 -2.96 19.90 8.94
N SER A 549 -1.85 19.23 9.20
CA SER A 549 -1.46 18.71 10.50
C SER A 549 -0.10 19.29 10.88
N SER A 550 0.06 19.70 12.14
CA SER A 550 1.35 20.18 12.65
C SER A 550 2.36 19.06 12.94
N LYS A 551 1.95 17.78 12.77
CA LYS A 551 2.77 16.60 13.05
C LYS A 551 2.63 15.57 11.93
N SER A 552 3.74 15.10 11.39
CA SER A 552 3.77 14.06 10.33
C SER A 552 3.18 12.71 10.77
N ALA A 553 3.17 12.40 12.06
CA ALA A 553 2.58 11.18 12.60
C ALA A 553 1.03 11.17 12.55
N VAL A 554 0.39 12.31 12.26
CA VAL A 554 -1.06 12.40 12.10
C VAL A 554 -1.41 12.96 10.73
N THR A 555 -2.04 12.14 9.91
CA THR A 555 -2.55 12.53 8.58
C THR A 555 -4.00 12.96 8.68
N ILE A 556 -4.39 13.95 7.88
CA ILE A 556 -5.75 14.51 7.84
C ILE A 556 -6.26 14.67 6.40
N ALA A 557 -7.54 14.40 6.20
CA ALA A 557 -8.33 14.88 5.05
C ALA A 557 -9.68 15.38 5.55
N ALA A 558 -10.18 16.46 4.95
CA ALA A 558 -11.49 17.02 5.28
C ALA A 558 -12.33 17.19 4.02
N LEU A 559 -13.61 16.87 4.12
CA LEU A 559 -14.59 17.02 3.04
C LEU A 559 -15.85 17.69 3.59
N ALA A 560 -16.46 18.56 2.81
CA ALA A 560 -17.71 19.20 3.21
C ALA A 560 -18.60 19.60 2.03
N ASN A 561 -19.89 19.73 2.32
CA ASN A 561 -20.83 20.54 1.56
C ASN A 561 -21.55 21.51 2.51
N GLU A 562 -22.68 22.08 2.12
CA GLU A 562 -23.42 23.04 2.96
C GLU A 562 -24.00 22.41 4.24
N ASN A 563 -24.28 21.11 4.19
CA ASN A 563 -25.01 20.40 5.24
C ASN A 563 -24.13 19.47 6.08
N LYS A 564 -23.04 18.97 5.51
CA LYS A 564 -22.27 17.88 6.09
C LYS A 564 -20.77 18.14 6.04
N VAL A 565 -20.08 17.73 7.10
CA VAL A 565 -18.63 17.80 7.24
C VAL A 565 -18.12 16.43 7.67
N VAL A 566 -17.06 15.97 7.01
CA VAL A 566 -16.34 14.75 7.35
C VAL A 566 -14.86 15.08 7.47
N VAL A 567 -14.24 14.64 8.55
CA VAL A 567 -12.78 14.73 8.75
C VAL A 567 -12.23 13.35 9.07
N HIS A 568 -11.31 12.90 8.23
CA HIS A 568 -10.57 11.65 8.39
C HIS A 568 -9.21 11.93 9.01
N LEU A 569 -8.83 11.14 10.01
CA LEU A 569 -7.58 11.27 10.75
C LEU A 569 -6.92 9.90 10.88
N VAL A 570 -5.65 9.78 10.53
CA VAL A 570 -4.84 8.58 10.81
C VAL A 570 -3.74 8.97 11.78
N ASN A 571 -3.73 8.37 12.98
CA ASN A 571 -2.63 8.52 13.93
C ASN A 571 -1.71 7.28 13.82
N ASN A 572 -0.57 7.42 13.16
CA ASN A 572 0.46 6.37 13.06
C ASN A 572 1.49 6.43 14.20
N GLY A 573 1.31 7.34 15.16
CA GLY A 573 2.15 7.46 16.34
C GLY A 573 1.45 7.03 17.62
N ALA A 574 2.01 7.49 18.74
CA ALA A 574 1.44 7.27 20.06
C ALA A 574 0.16 8.07 20.31
N THR A 575 -0.55 7.68 21.36
CA THR A 575 -1.76 8.37 21.85
C THR A 575 -1.43 9.82 22.18
N ARG A 576 -2.24 10.75 21.68
CA ARG A 576 -2.00 12.20 21.85
C ARG A 576 -3.30 12.99 21.85
N LYS A 577 -3.24 14.21 22.40
CA LYS A 577 -4.31 15.20 22.24
C LYS A 577 -4.26 15.81 20.85
N ALA A 578 -5.42 16.05 20.27
CA ALA A 578 -5.58 16.74 19.00
C ALA A 578 -6.54 17.92 19.15
N VAL A 579 -6.19 19.02 18.50
CA VAL A 579 -7.00 20.23 18.42
C VAL A 579 -7.32 20.49 16.95
N LEU A 580 -8.57 20.29 16.56
CA LEU A 580 -9.05 20.54 15.22
C LEU A 580 -9.76 21.90 15.16
N LYS A 581 -9.32 22.76 14.23
CA LYS A 581 -9.81 24.14 14.02
C LYS A 581 -10.32 24.32 12.59
N GLY A 582 -11.18 25.31 12.39
CA GLY A 582 -11.64 25.75 11.07
C GLY A 582 -12.88 25.02 10.54
N LEU A 583 -13.61 24.33 11.42
CA LEU A 583 -14.88 23.69 11.08
C LEU A 583 -15.96 24.74 10.72
N PRO A 584 -16.88 24.45 9.79
CA PRO A 584 -18.02 25.31 9.47
C PRO A 584 -18.82 25.74 10.70
N ALA A 585 -19.28 27.01 10.71
CA ALA A 585 -19.93 27.62 11.88
C ALA A 585 -21.24 26.94 12.30
N ASN A 586 -21.90 26.26 11.35
CA ASN A 586 -23.11 25.48 11.59
C ASN A 586 -22.84 24.10 12.20
N THR A 587 -21.59 23.62 12.21
CA THR A 587 -21.24 22.34 12.86
C THR A 587 -21.30 22.49 14.38
N LYS A 588 -22.22 21.76 15.03
CA LYS A 588 -22.43 21.81 16.51
C LYS A 588 -21.88 20.59 17.25
N SER A 589 -21.83 19.44 16.59
CA SER A 589 -21.30 18.21 17.13
C SER A 589 -20.71 17.36 16.01
N LEU A 590 -19.86 16.41 16.39
CA LEU A 590 -19.29 15.41 15.50
C LEU A 590 -19.45 14.03 16.12
N LYS A 591 -20.05 13.11 15.37
CA LYS A 591 -19.97 11.67 15.62
C LYS A 591 -18.54 11.20 15.37
N VAL A 592 -18.05 10.28 16.18
CA VAL A 592 -16.67 9.77 16.11
C VAL A 592 -16.70 8.28 15.81
N LEU A 593 -16.04 7.87 14.72
CA LEU A 593 -15.85 6.48 14.36
C LEU A 593 -14.37 6.13 14.46
N VAL A 594 -14.02 4.98 15.04
CA VAL A 594 -12.63 4.55 15.21
C VAL A 594 -12.43 3.12 14.74
N THR A 595 -11.41 2.92 13.91
CA THR A 595 -10.90 1.61 13.52
C THR A 595 -9.44 1.46 13.97
N SER A 596 -9.11 0.28 14.48
CA SER A 596 -7.77 -0.17 14.87
C SER A 596 -7.71 -1.71 14.83
N GLN A 597 -6.61 -2.32 15.27
CA GLN A 597 -6.53 -3.78 15.37
C GLN A 597 -7.64 -4.40 16.24
N GLY A 598 -8.11 -3.68 17.25
CA GLY A 598 -9.16 -4.15 18.18
C GLY A 598 -10.49 -3.42 18.07
N LYS A 599 -10.63 -2.49 17.11
CA LYS A 599 -11.85 -1.67 16.93
C LYS A 599 -12.30 -1.72 15.49
N HIS A 600 -13.57 -2.00 15.26
CA HIS A 600 -14.14 -2.28 13.95
C HIS A 600 -15.17 -1.20 13.57
N MET A 601 -14.69 -0.02 13.13
CA MET A 601 -15.55 1.16 12.88
C MET A 601 -16.45 1.48 14.09
N GLU A 602 -15.87 1.40 15.29
CA GLU A 602 -16.59 1.59 16.56
C GLU A 602 -17.02 3.05 16.71
N GLU A 603 -18.29 3.26 17.04
CA GLU A 603 -18.83 4.58 17.34
C GLU A 603 -18.55 4.97 18.79
N LEU A 604 -17.89 6.11 18.97
CA LEU A 604 -17.67 6.71 20.28
C LEU A 604 -18.67 7.85 20.52
N THR A 605 -18.70 8.32 21.77
CA THR A 605 -19.50 9.49 22.16
C THR A 605 -19.23 10.68 21.25
N SER A 606 -20.31 11.31 20.79
CA SER A 606 -20.22 12.53 19.98
C SER A 606 -19.54 13.66 20.75
N ILE A 607 -18.72 14.44 20.05
CA ILE A 607 -17.94 15.54 20.63
C ILE A 607 -18.54 16.89 20.23
N PRO A 608 -18.68 17.86 21.15
CA PRO A 608 -19.23 19.17 20.84
C PRO A 608 -18.22 20.03 20.08
N VAL A 609 -18.71 20.81 19.11
CA VAL A 609 -17.91 21.81 18.39
C VAL A 609 -18.22 23.18 18.98
N ARG A 610 -17.17 23.90 19.40
CA ARG A 610 -17.28 25.22 20.01
C ARG A 610 -16.43 26.19 19.20
N ASN A 611 -17.05 27.24 18.65
CA ASN A 611 -16.38 28.26 17.84
C ASN A 611 -15.53 27.66 16.70
N GLY A 612 -16.08 26.66 15.99
CA GLY A 612 -15.37 25.98 14.89
C GLY A 612 -14.17 25.14 15.32
N LYS A 613 -14.03 24.85 16.63
CA LYS A 613 -12.94 24.09 17.24
C LYS A 613 -13.49 22.86 17.97
N VAL A 614 -12.73 21.77 17.92
CA VAL A 614 -12.95 20.58 18.73
C VAL A 614 -11.63 20.03 19.26
N GLU A 615 -11.68 19.45 20.46
CA GLU A 615 -10.55 18.78 21.09
C GLU A 615 -10.89 17.31 21.29
N LEU A 616 -9.96 16.42 20.97
CA LEU A 616 -10.14 14.98 21.11
C LEU A 616 -8.84 14.28 21.47
N SER A 617 -8.97 13.08 22.04
CA SER A 617 -7.83 12.17 22.24
C SER A 617 -7.74 11.24 21.04
N LEU A 618 -6.64 11.27 20.31
CA LEU A 618 -6.38 10.30 19.25
C LEU A 618 -5.59 9.14 19.85
N ALA A 619 -6.19 7.96 19.88
CA ALA A 619 -5.49 6.75 20.31
C ALA A 619 -4.37 6.38 19.31
N ALA A 620 -3.35 5.69 19.81
CA ALA A 620 -2.25 5.20 18.99
C ALA A 620 -2.73 4.25 17.89
N ARG A 621 -2.11 4.31 16.70
CA ARG A 621 -2.34 3.40 15.57
C ARG A 621 -3.82 3.25 15.18
N THR A 622 -4.51 4.37 15.02
CA THR A 622 -5.94 4.39 14.71
C THR A 622 -6.28 5.17 13.46
N PHE A 623 -7.38 4.76 12.81
CA PHE A 623 -8.11 5.54 11.81
C PHE A 623 -9.40 6.08 12.44
N THR A 624 -9.51 7.40 12.56
CA THR A 624 -10.64 8.10 13.15
C THR A 624 -11.38 8.91 12.08
N THR A 625 -12.70 8.80 12.03
CA THR A 625 -13.55 9.67 11.21
C THR A 625 -14.47 10.50 12.11
N LEU A 626 -14.48 11.80 11.91
CA LEU A 626 -15.39 12.75 12.54
C LEU A 626 -16.45 13.17 11.53
N ILE A 627 -17.73 13.02 11.85
CA ILE A 627 -18.83 13.27 10.91
C ILE A 627 -19.88 14.15 11.60
N SER A 628 -20.27 15.26 10.97
CA SER A 628 -21.42 16.03 11.45
C SER A 628 -22.72 15.24 11.25
N PRO A 629 -23.73 15.42 12.12
CA PRO A 629 -25.04 14.79 11.97
C PRO A 629 -25.56 14.80 10.53
#